data_AF-A0A915ESX8-F1
#
_entry.id   AF-A0A915ESX8-F1
#
_cell.length_a   1.000
_cell.length_b   1.000
_cell.length_c   1.000
_cell.angle_alpha   90.00
_cell.angle_beta   90.00
_cell.angle_gamma   90.00
#
_symmetry.space_group_name_H-M   'P 1'
#
loop_
_entity.id
_entity.type
_entity.pdbx_description
1 polymer ?
#
loop_
_entity_poly.entity_id
_entity_poly.type
_entity_poly.pdbx_seq_one_letter_code
_entity_poly.pdbx_strand_id
1 'polypeptide(L)'
;MKQITKNFRLGFGSFIDKKVMPFVTLDLKKQASPCSEGCAPTYGFKHQMSLTTTPINLLKKLLHAIAQSLERSIQKNDCFSTDAGFHYAGDGRLAGITTPNDGQCHLDTDGYYDKSTEQDYPSIALLHQKIKEKK
;
A
#
# COMPACT_ATOMS: atom_id res chain seq x y z
N MET A 1 -13.35 2.17 18.60
CA MET A 1 -12.88 0.77 18.49
C MET A 1 -12.84 0.00 19.82
N LYS A 2 -12.36 0.54 20.95
CA LYS A 2 -12.38 -0.17 22.26
C LYS A 2 -13.78 -0.56 22.76
N GLN A 3 -14.81 0.16 22.30
CA GLN A 3 -16.22 -0.14 22.60
C GLN A 3 -16.80 -1.31 21.79
N ILE A 4 -16.12 -1.77 20.73
CA ILE A 4 -16.62 -2.81 19.81
C ILE A 4 -15.86 -4.12 20.01
N THR A 5 -14.53 -4.08 20.13
CA THR A 5 -13.71 -5.28 20.40
C THR A 5 -12.49 -4.95 21.25
N LYS A 6 -12.13 -5.89 22.13
CA LYS A 6 -10.92 -5.81 22.97
C LYS A 6 -9.66 -6.25 22.21
N ASN A 7 -9.81 -7.01 21.13
CA ASN A 7 -8.72 -7.60 20.35
C ASN A 7 -8.50 -6.86 19.03
N PHE A 8 -8.41 -5.53 19.09
CA PHE A 8 -8.13 -4.71 17.92
C PHE A 8 -6.64 -4.61 17.66
N ARG A 9 -6.20 -4.95 16.45
CA ARG A 9 -4.83 -4.72 15.97
C ARG A 9 -4.88 -3.84 14.72
N LEU A 10 -3.95 -2.90 14.63
CA LEU A 10 -3.85 -1.96 13.52
C LEU A 10 -2.45 -1.99 12.95
N GLY A 11 -2.38 -2.10 11.62
CA GLY A 11 -1.17 -1.96 10.83
C GLY A 11 -1.33 -0.76 9.91
N PHE A 12 -0.22 -0.27 9.37
CA PHE A 12 -0.23 0.82 8.41
C PHE A 12 0.80 0.58 7.32
N GLY A 13 0.41 0.87 6.09
CA GLY A 13 1.27 0.87 4.92
C GLY A 13 0.86 2.02 4.02
N SER A 14 1.79 2.47 3.18
CA SER A 14 1.56 3.54 2.21
C SER A 14 2.10 3.13 0.85
N PHE A 15 1.55 3.72 -0.21
CA PHE A 15 1.97 3.48 -1.59
C PHE A 15 1.86 4.78 -2.38
N ILE A 16 2.64 4.91 -3.45
CA ILE A 16 2.52 6.00 -4.42
C ILE A 16 2.41 5.36 -5.80
N ASP A 17 3.55 5.07 -6.43
CA ASP A 17 3.60 4.39 -7.71
C ASP A 17 5.02 3.87 -8.02
N LYS A 18 5.18 3.18 -9.15
CA LYS A 18 6.47 2.70 -9.61
C LYS A 18 7.42 3.86 -9.90
N LYS A 19 8.65 3.75 -9.41
CA LYS A 19 9.68 4.79 -9.55
C LYS A 19 10.38 4.74 -10.92
N VAL A 20 9.62 4.62 -12.00
CA VAL A 20 10.10 4.55 -13.39
C VAL A 20 9.26 5.42 -14.31
N MET A 21 9.85 5.89 -15.40
CA MET A 21 9.09 6.55 -16.47
C MET A 21 8.09 5.58 -17.09
N PRO A 22 6.89 6.03 -17.51
CA PRO A 22 6.41 7.41 -17.51
C PRO A 22 5.66 7.84 -16.22
N PHE A 23 5.62 6.98 -15.19
CA PHE A 23 4.86 7.22 -13.95
C PHE A 23 5.51 8.27 -13.05
N VAL A 24 6.83 8.43 -13.15
CA VAL A 24 7.59 9.51 -12.50
C VAL A 24 8.50 10.21 -13.49
N THR A 25 8.88 11.44 -13.20
CA THR A 25 9.86 12.21 -13.98
C THR A 25 11.29 11.69 -13.80
N LEU A 26 12.12 11.80 -14.85
CA LEU A 26 13.57 11.51 -14.83
C LEU A 26 14.40 12.60 -14.14
N ASP A 27 13.81 13.77 -13.88
CA ASP A 27 14.50 14.86 -13.21
C ASP A 27 14.88 14.47 -11.78
N LEU A 28 16.16 14.25 -11.53
CA LEU A 28 16.71 13.82 -10.24
C LEU A 28 16.33 14.75 -9.08
N LYS A 29 16.14 16.06 -9.34
CA LYS A 29 15.71 17.01 -8.31
C LYS A 29 14.28 16.75 -7.89
N LYS A 30 13.40 16.52 -8.87
CA LYS A 30 11.99 16.18 -8.64
C LYS A 30 11.82 14.76 -8.10
N GLN A 31 12.75 13.86 -8.40
CA GLN A 31 12.73 12.51 -7.85
C GLN A 31 13.09 12.50 -6.35
N ALA A 32 13.96 13.42 -5.91
CA ALA A 32 14.32 13.61 -4.51
C ALA A 32 13.23 14.35 -3.70
N SER A 33 12.64 15.40 -4.28
CA SER A 33 11.51 16.13 -3.70
C SER A 33 10.55 16.55 -4.82
N PRO A 34 9.49 15.77 -5.10
CA PRO A 34 8.57 16.08 -6.19
C PRO A 34 7.70 17.32 -5.92
N CYS A 35 7.59 17.72 -4.65
CA CYS A 35 6.76 18.84 -4.20
C CYS A 35 7.63 20.05 -3.85
N SER A 36 7.09 21.25 -4.08
CA SER A 36 7.76 22.54 -3.79
C SER A 36 8.02 22.77 -2.29
N GLU A 37 7.15 22.23 -1.42
CA GLU A 37 7.24 22.40 0.05
C GLU A 37 8.01 21.26 0.75
N GLY A 38 8.63 20.36 -0.01
CA GLY A 38 9.30 19.18 0.53
C GLY A 38 8.32 18.04 0.81
N CYS A 39 8.51 16.91 0.14
CA CYS A 39 7.71 15.71 0.38
C CYS A 39 8.56 14.45 0.17
N ALA A 40 8.01 13.29 0.56
CA ALA A 40 8.71 12.02 0.38
C ALA A 40 8.98 11.75 -1.11
N PRO A 41 10.14 11.18 -1.46
CA PRO A 41 10.40 10.74 -2.83
C PRO A 41 9.42 9.63 -3.22
N THR A 42 9.19 9.44 -4.52
CA THR A 42 8.29 8.38 -4.98
C THR A 42 8.84 6.99 -4.64
N TYR A 43 7.98 6.14 -4.09
CA TYR A 43 8.21 4.73 -3.82
C TYR A 43 6.96 3.92 -4.19
N GLY A 44 7.16 2.62 -4.50
CA GLY A 44 6.04 1.73 -4.87
C GLY A 44 5.12 1.47 -3.68
N PHE A 45 5.63 0.74 -2.69
CA PHE A 45 4.93 0.44 -1.44
C PHE A 45 5.92 0.46 -0.29
N LYS A 46 5.46 0.91 0.88
CA LYS A 46 6.19 0.84 2.14
C LYS A 46 5.28 0.32 3.25
N HIS A 47 5.70 -0.76 3.89
CA HIS A 47 5.13 -1.24 5.13
C HIS A 47 5.66 -0.40 6.31
N GLN A 48 4.83 0.50 6.82
CA GLN A 48 5.25 1.47 7.84
C GLN A 48 5.15 0.92 9.26
N MET A 49 4.12 0.10 9.51
CA MET A 49 3.83 -0.40 10.85
C MET A 49 3.12 -1.74 10.79
N SER A 50 3.70 -2.73 11.47
CA SER A 50 3.08 -4.05 11.70
C SER A 50 1.83 -3.96 12.58
N LEU A 51 1.00 -5.00 12.56
CA LEU A 51 -0.24 -5.06 13.35
C LEU A 51 0.06 -4.97 14.86
N THR A 52 -0.25 -3.83 15.47
CA THR A 52 -0.07 -3.58 16.91
C THR A 52 -1.41 -3.33 17.62
N THR A 53 -1.48 -3.70 18.90
CA THR A 53 -2.66 -3.45 19.76
C THR A 53 -2.66 -2.04 20.37
N THR A 54 -1.52 -1.35 20.34
CA THR A 54 -1.35 -0.05 20.99
C THR A 54 -1.88 1.05 20.08
N PRO A 55 -2.90 1.82 20.51
CA PRO A 55 -3.41 2.91 19.69
C PRO A 55 -2.40 4.06 19.63
N ILE A 56 -1.74 4.22 18.49
CA ILE A 56 -0.91 5.39 18.23
C ILE A 56 -1.81 6.64 18.22
N ASN A 57 -1.40 7.69 18.94
CA ASN A 57 -2.16 8.93 19.08
C ASN A 57 -2.54 9.56 17.72
N LEU A 58 -1.69 9.38 16.70
CA LEU A 58 -1.90 9.82 15.33
C LEU A 58 -3.12 9.17 14.66
N LEU A 59 -3.35 7.88 14.91
CA LEU A 59 -4.44 7.11 14.29
C LEU A 59 -5.77 7.30 14.99
N LYS A 60 -5.78 7.90 16.20
CA LYS A 60 -7.02 8.15 16.95
C LYS A 60 -8.01 9.02 16.16
N LYS A 61 -7.56 10.01 15.39
CA LYS A 61 -8.47 10.88 14.59
C LYS A 61 -9.16 10.11 13.47
N LEU A 62 -8.40 9.34 12.69
CA LEU A 62 -8.92 8.51 11.59
C LEU A 62 -9.81 7.35 12.08
N LEU A 63 -9.47 6.76 13.23
CA LEU A 63 -10.22 5.62 13.77
C LEU A 63 -11.66 5.94 14.19
N HIS A 64 -11.98 7.19 14.51
CA HIS A 64 -13.34 7.54 14.93
C HIS A 64 -14.34 7.44 13.78
N ALA A 65 -13.93 7.71 12.54
CA ALA A 65 -14.80 7.60 11.36
C ALA A 65 -15.08 6.14 10.97
N ILE A 66 -14.06 5.28 11.01
CA ILE A 66 -14.17 3.86 10.59
C ILE A 66 -14.97 3.03 11.62
N ALA A 67 -14.99 3.46 12.89
CA ALA A 67 -15.63 2.73 13.98
C ALA A 67 -17.16 2.59 13.87
N GLN A 68 -17.85 3.46 13.13
CA GLN A 68 -19.31 3.37 12.99
C GLN A 68 -19.76 2.29 12.01
N SER A 69 -18.87 1.76 11.16
CA SER A 69 -19.26 0.87 10.05
C SER A 69 -18.96 -0.62 10.29
N LEU A 70 -18.36 -1.00 11.42
CA LEU A 70 -17.85 -2.37 11.60
C LEU A 70 -18.42 -3.06 12.85
N GLU A 71 -19.57 -3.71 12.69
CA GLU A 71 -20.05 -4.78 13.57
C GLU A 71 -19.81 -6.15 12.92
N ARG A 72 -18.82 -6.91 13.43
CA ARG A 72 -18.85 -8.37 13.70
C ARG A 72 -17.44 -8.99 13.84
N SER A 73 -17.43 -10.13 14.54
CA SER A 73 -16.41 -11.15 14.78
C SER A 73 -15.11 -11.06 13.94
N ILE A 74 -13.96 -11.06 14.63
CA ILE A 74 -12.56 -11.07 14.13
C ILE A 74 -12.45 -11.14 12.60
N GLN A 75 -12.63 -10.00 11.94
CA GLN A 75 -12.55 -9.89 10.48
C GLN A 75 -11.27 -9.16 10.12
N LYS A 76 -10.42 -9.78 9.29
CA LYS A 76 -9.29 -9.07 8.69
C LYS A 76 -9.85 -8.09 7.65
N ASN A 77 -9.88 -6.82 8.02
CA ASN A 77 -10.37 -5.75 7.18
C ASN A 77 -9.19 -4.93 6.67
N ASP A 78 -8.88 -5.11 5.39
CA ASP A 78 -7.89 -4.31 4.68
C ASP A 78 -8.63 -3.10 4.08
N CYS A 79 -8.36 -1.89 4.59
CA CYS A 79 -8.93 -0.65 4.09
C CYS A 79 -7.96 -0.01 3.10
N PHE A 80 -8.42 0.21 1.87
CA PHE A 80 -7.69 0.95 0.84
C PHE A 80 -8.32 2.34 0.67
N SER A 81 -7.49 3.38 0.66
CA SER A 81 -7.94 4.77 0.54
C SER A 81 -7.07 5.50 -0.47
N THR A 82 -7.69 6.01 -1.52
CA THR A 82 -7.07 6.85 -2.56
C THR A 82 -8.14 7.76 -3.15
N ASP A 83 -7.73 8.91 -3.69
CA ASP A 83 -8.54 9.85 -4.45
C ASP A 83 -8.32 9.72 -5.98
N ALA A 84 -7.54 8.72 -6.41
CA ALA A 84 -7.19 8.50 -7.81
C ALA A 84 -7.54 7.08 -8.31
N GLY A 85 -7.38 6.87 -9.62
CA GLY A 85 -7.44 5.52 -10.21
C GLY A 85 -6.27 4.64 -9.77
N PHE A 86 -6.35 3.35 -10.08
CA PHE A 86 -5.29 2.38 -9.79
C PHE A 86 -4.81 1.70 -11.08
N HIS A 87 -3.51 1.38 -11.11
CA HIS A 87 -2.90 0.59 -12.18
C HIS A 87 -3.09 -0.91 -11.95
N TYR A 88 -3.18 -1.67 -13.04
CA TYR A 88 -3.33 -3.12 -13.03
C TYR A 88 -2.44 -3.78 -14.08
N ALA A 89 -2.36 -5.11 -14.04
CA ALA A 89 -1.53 -5.88 -14.96
C ALA A 89 -1.71 -5.43 -16.43
N GLY A 90 -0.59 -5.14 -17.08
CA GLY A 90 -0.50 -4.56 -18.43
C GLY A 90 0.01 -3.12 -18.41
N ASP A 91 -0.30 -2.32 -17.38
CA ASP A 91 0.06 -0.90 -17.34
C ASP A 91 1.58 -0.70 -17.23
N GLY A 92 2.30 -1.58 -16.53
CA GLY A 92 3.76 -1.52 -16.40
C GLY A 92 4.49 -1.65 -17.74
N ARG A 93 3.82 -2.16 -18.79
CA ARG A 93 4.39 -2.22 -20.15
C ARG A 93 4.76 -0.85 -20.68
N LEU A 94 4.07 0.21 -20.26
CA LEU A 94 4.43 1.60 -20.62
C LEU A 94 5.82 2.00 -20.11
N ALA A 95 6.26 1.39 -19.01
CA ALA A 95 7.57 1.57 -18.43
C ALA A 95 8.59 0.49 -18.83
N GLY A 96 8.25 -0.37 -19.80
CA GLY A 96 9.09 -1.51 -20.19
C GLY A 96 9.08 -2.67 -19.18
N ILE A 97 8.20 -2.65 -18.19
CA ILE A 97 8.04 -3.73 -17.21
C ILE A 97 7.06 -4.75 -17.76
N THR A 98 7.57 -5.89 -18.20
CA THR A 98 6.77 -6.97 -18.81
C THR A 98 6.70 -8.23 -17.97
N THR A 99 7.50 -8.34 -16.92
CA THR A 99 7.51 -9.51 -16.02
C THR A 99 6.25 -9.49 -15.16
N PRO A 100 5.38 -10.51 -15.22
CA PRO A 100 4.19 -10.55 -14.38
C PRO A 100 4.53 -10.56 -12.88
N ASN A 101 3.61 -10.03 -12.06
CA ASN A 101 3.71 -10.16 -10.61
C ASN A 101 3.62 -11.65 -10.19
N ASP A 102 4.55 -12.10 -9.34
CA ASP A 102 4.62 -13.50 -8.91
C ASP A 102 3.73 -13.84 -7.70
N GLY A 103 3.09 -12.83 -7.10
CA GLY A 103 2.25 -12.98 -5.92
C GLY A 103 2.99 -13.40 -4.65
N GLN A 104 4.32 -13.20 -4.59
CA GLN A 104 5.16 -13.45 -3.43
C GLN A 104 5.48 -12.16 -2.66
N CYS A 105 5.98 -12.32 -1.42
CA CYS A 105 6.34 -11.21 -0.55
C CYS A 105 7.78 -10.77 -0.82
N HIS A 106 7.97 -9.53 -1.29
CA HIS A 106 9.29 -8.95 -1.55
C HIS A 106 9.43 -7.61 -0.83
N LEU A 107 9.61 -7.66 0.49
CA LEU A 107 9.90 -6.48 1.30
C LEU A 107 11.35 -6.52 1.74
N ASP A 108 12.05 -5.40 1.59
CA ASP A 108 13.39 -5.22 2.14
C ASP A 108 13.35 -5.03 3.67
N THR A 109 14.53 -4.87 4.28
CA THR A 109 14.67 -4.66 5.73
C THR A 109 14.05 -3.37 6.24
N ASP A 110 13.86 -2.38 5.36
CA ASP A 110 13.27 -1.08 5.66
C ASP A 110 11.75 -1.04 5.37
N GLY A 111 11.20 -2.18 4.91
CA GLY A 111 9.79 -2.37 4.59
C GLY A 111 9.37 -1.86 3.22
N TYR A 112 10.29 -1.52 2.32
CA TYR A 112 9.95 -1.15 0.94
C TYR A 112 9.77 -2.38 0.06
N TYR A 113 8.85 -2.27 -0.90
CA TYR A 113 8.73 -3.26 -1.97
C TYR A 113 9.83 -3.07 -3.01
N ASP A 114 10.74 -4.04 -3.10
CA ASP A 114 11.95 -3.97 -3.93
C ASP A 114 11.71 -4.36 -5.41
N LYS A 115 10.69 -5.18 -5.69
CA LYS A 115 10.32 -5.60 -7.06
C LYS A 115 9.48 -4.59 -7.84
N SER A 116 9.33 -3.36 -7.33
CA SER A 116 8.50 -2.31 -7.95
C SER A 116 8.86 -2.03 -9.41
N THR A 117 10.15 -2.07 -9.76
CA THR A 117 10.67 -1.78 -11.10
C THR A 117 10.96 -3.03 -11.94
N GLU A 118 10.80 -4.22 -11.37
CA GLU A 118 11.10 -5.49 -12.04
C GLU A 118 9.82 -6.23 -12.44
N GLN A 119 8.78 -6.16 -11.62
CA GLN A 119 7.50 -6.84 -11.82
C GLN A 119 6.38 -5.85 -12.10
N ASP A 120 5.47 -6.23 -13.00
CA ASP A 120 4.27 -5.47 -13.35
C ASP A 120 3.30 -5.39 -12.17
N TYR A 121 2.28 -4.54 -12.29
CA TYR A 121 1.17 -4.50 -11.34
C TYR A 121 0.45 -5.87 -11.30
N PRO A 122 -0.10 -6.27 -10.14
CA PRO A 122 -0.84 -7.52 -10.03
C PRO A 122 -2.13 -7.46 -10.84
N SER A 123 -2.56 -8.60 -11.38
CA SER A 123 -3.89 -8.72 -11.97
C SER A 123 -4.96 -8.80 -10.88
N ILE A 124 -6.18 -8.37 -11.20
CA ILE A 124 -7.32 -8.48 -10.28
C ILE A 124 -7.55 -9.95 -9.88
N ALA A 125 -7.36 -10.88 -10.82
CA ALA A 125 -7.49 -12.32 -10.56
C ALA A 125 -6.43 -12.82 -9.55
N LEU A 126 -5.17 -12.38 -9.68
CA LEU A 126 -4.11 -12.72 -8.74
C LEU A 126 -4.39 -12.16 -7.34
N LEU A 127 -4.84 -10.90 -7.24
CA LEU A 127 -5.23 -10.29 -5.96
C LEU A 127 -6.36 -11.08 -5.29
N HIS A 128 -7.41 -11.41 -6.05
CA HIS A 128 -8.53 -12.20 -5.54
C HIS A 128 -8.09 -13.58 -5.04
N GLN A 129 -7.23 -14.26 -5.79
CA GLN A 129 -6.65 -15.53 -5.38
C GLN A 129 -5.87 -15.40 -4.07
N LYS A 130 -4.96 -14.42 -3.99
CA LYS A 130 -4.11 -14.21 -2.80
C LYS A 130 -4.92 -13.82 -1.56
N ILE A 131 -5.97 -13.01 -1.72
CA ILE A 131 -6.88 -12.65 -0.63
C ILE A 131 -7.64 -13.88 -0.14
N LYS A 132 -8.12 -14.74 -1.05
CA LYS A 132 -8.80 -15.98 -0.69
C LYS A 132 -7.89 -16.98 0.04
N GLU A 133 -6.63 -17.10 -0.36
CA GLU A 133 -5.63 -17.96 0.30
C GLU A 133 -5.31 -17.53 1.75
N LYS A 134 -5.60 -16.27 2.12
CA LYS A 134 -5.27 -15.67 3.42
C LYS A 134 -6.49 -15.41 4.32
N LYS A 135 -7.69 -15.83 3.87
CA LYS A 135 -8.89 -15.86 4.71
C LYS A 135 -8.95 -17.17 5.50
#